data_AF-A0A2N7QRW9-F1
#
_entry.id   AF-A0A2N7QRW9-F1
#
_cell.length_a   1.000
_cell.length_b   1.000
_cell.length_c   1.000
_cell.angle_alpha   90.00
_cell.angle_beta   90.00
_cell.angle_gamma   90.00
#
_symmetry.space_group_name_H-M   'P 1'
#
loop_
_entity.id
_entity.type
_entity.pdbx_description
1 polymer ?
#
loop_
_entity_poly.entity_id
_entity_poly.type
_entity_poly.pdbx_seq_one_letter_code
_entity_poly.pdbx_strand_id
1 'polypeptide(L)'
;MTDTMDWLEAIGQDATLRYASSDELSTLLATADASEALVAAVASGDSAPLGREFGEHVMHVTQSSQTYPQREEPIPVPVPVPDEEGEPNKDPESVRNLLAQAA
;
A
#
# COMPACT_ATOMS: atom_id res chain seq x y z
N MET A 1 14.97 4.73 -41.09
CA MET A 1 15.17 3.65 -40.12
C MET A 1 14.55 4.14 -38.84
N THR A 2 13.51 3.46 -38.38
CA THR A 2 12.78 3.80 -37.16
C THR A 2 13.45 2.98 -36.06
N ASP A 3 14.06 3.63 -35.06
CA ASP A 3 14.82 2.90 -34.04
C ASP A 3 13.87 2.11 -33.11
N THR A 4 14.39 1.13 -32.38
CA THR A 4 13.60 0.31 -31.43
C THR A 4 12.78 1.17 -30.46
N MET A 5 13.31 2.34 -30.07
CA MET A 5 12.61 3.29 -29.20
C MET A 5 11.41 3.96 -29.88
N ASP A 6 11.53 4.34 -31.15
CA ASP A 6 10.44 4.95 -31.90
C ASP A 6 9.26 3.96 -32.06
N TRP A 7 9.57 2.67 -32.24
CA TRP A 7 8.56 1.61 -32.26
C TRP A 7 7.87 1.45 -30.91
N LEU A 8 8.63 1.46 -29.81
CA LEU A 8 8.05 1.39 -28.46
C LEU A 8 7.17 2.60 -28.15
N GLU A 9 7.57 3.80 -28.59
CA GLU A 9 6.74 5.01 -28.48
C GLU A 9 5.45 4.87 -29.31
N ALA A 10 5.54 4.44 -30.57
CA ALA A 10 4.39 4.24 -31.44
C ALA A 10 3.39 3.24 -30.85
N ILE A 11 3.86 2.10 -30.35
CA ILE A 11 3.02 1.09 -29.68
C ILE A 11 2.40 1.65 -28.39
N GLY A 12 3.18 2.45 -27.64
CA GLY A 12 2.71 3.11 -26.43
C GLY A 12 1.62 4.15 -26.70
N GLN A 13 1.70 4.88 -27.81
CA GLN A 13 0.79 5.97 -28.16
C GLN A 13 -0.46 5.48 -28.91
N ASP A 14 -0.31 4.56 -29.85
CA ASP A 14 -1.40 4.06 -30.69
C ASP A 14 -2.13 2.88 -30.04
N ALA A 15 -3.42 3.09 -29.75
CA ALA A 15 -4.27 2.04 -29.18
C ALA A 15 -4.43 0.83 -30.11
N THR A 16 -4.40 1.03 -31.43
CA THR A 16 -4.54 -0.07 -32.40
C THR A 16 -3.34 -1.01 -32.34
N LEU A 17 -2.13 -0.47 -32.18
CA LEU A 17 -0.91 -1.25 -31.99
C LEU A 17 -0.88 -1.91 -30.62
N ARG A 18 -1.34 -1.21 -29.58
CA ARG A 18 -1.38 -1.74 -28.20
C ARG A 18 -2.31 -2.94 -28.04
N TYR A 19 -3.40 -2.98 -28.82
CA TYR A 19 -4.40 -4.06 -28.77
C TYR A 19 -4.31 -5.03 -29.95
N ALA A 20 -3.36 -4.87 -30.85
CA ALA A 20 -3.08 -5.83 -31.90
C ALA A 20 -2.69 -7.19 -31.30
N SER A 21 -3.01 -8.28 -31.99
CA SER A 21 -2.53 -9.60 -31.56
C SER A 21 -1.00 -9.69 -31.67
N SER A 22 -0.39 -10.59 -30.90
CA SER A 22 1.07 -10.83 -30.96
C SER A 22 1.54 -11.20 -32.37
N ASP A 23 0.74 -11.99 -33.10
CA ASP A 23 1.08 -12.47 -34.44
C ASP A 23 1.00 -11.34 -35.47
N GLU A 24 -0.03 -10.48 -35.39
CA GLU A 24 -0.16 -9.31 -36.26
C GLU A 24 0.96 -8.29 -35.99
N LEU A 25 1.22 -8.00 -34.71
CA LEU A 25 2.23 -7.01 -34.33
C LEU A 25 3.65 -7.49 -34.66
N SER A 26 3.97 -8.76 -34.41
CA SER A 26 5.28 -9.32 -34.77
C SER A 26 5.52 -9.34 -36.28
N THR A 27 4.49 -9.66 -37.07
CA THR A 27 4.57 -9.63 -38.54
C THR A 27 4.80 -8.22 -39.05
N LEU A 28 4.08 -7.24 -38.50
CA LEU A 28 4.23 -5.83 -38.84
C LEU A 28 5.66 -5.35 -38.55
N LEU A 29 6.17 -5.64 -37.35
CA LEU A 29 7.51 -5.24 -36.92
C LEU A 29 8.61 -5.90 -37.77
N ALA A 30 8.46 -7.18 -38.11
CA ALA A 30 9.38 -7.87 -39.01
C ALA A 30 9.37 -7.29 -40.42
N THR A 31 8.20 -6.91 -40.94
CA THR A 31 8.07 -6.28 -42.27
C THR A 31 8.66 -4.87 -42.30
N ALA A 32 8.65 -4.18 -41.16
CA ALA A 32 9.16 -2.83 -41.01
C ALA A 32 10.64 -2.77 -40.60
N ASP A 33 11.35 -3.91 -40.63
CA ASP A 33 12.78 -4.03 -40.29
C ASP A 33 13.10 -3.52 -38.87
N ALA A 34 12.20 -3.79 -37.92
CA ALA A 34 12.42 -3.51 -36.50
C ALA A 34 13.48 -4.46 -35.90
N SER A 35 13.99 -4.14 -34.71
CA SER A 35 15.01 -4.97 -34.07
C SER A 35 14.54 -6.41 -33.85
N GLU A 36 15.45 -7.36 -34.03
CA GLU A 36 15.15 -8.79 -33.79
C GLU A 36 14.69 -9.04 -32.35
N ALA A 37 15.24 -8.29 -31.38
CA ALA A 37 14.85 -8.42 -29.98
C ALA A 37 13.43 -7.92 -29.73
N LEU A 38 12.97 -6.86 -30.40
CA LEU A 38 11.59 -6.38 -30.30
C LEU A 38 10.62 -7.38 -30.94
N VAL A 39 10.94 -7.92 -32.11
CA VAL A 39 10.12 -8.95 -32.78
C VAL A 39 10.02 -10.20 -31.89
N ALA A 40 11.15 -10.66 -31.33
CA ALA A 40 11.18 -11.81 -30.43
C ALA A 40 10.38 -11.56 -29.14
N ALA A 41 10.46 -10.35 -28.57
CA ALA A 41 9.73 -9.99 -27.37
C ALA A 41 8.22 -9.97 -27.59
N VAL A 42 7.76 -9.46 -28.74
CA VAL A 42 6.33 -9.49 -29.10
C VAL A 42 5.83 -10.92 -29.35
N ALA A 43 6.63 -11.74 -30.06
CA ALA A 43 6.25 -13.11 -30.39
C ALA A 43 6.20 -14.05 -29.16
N SER A 44 7.11 -13.86 -28.20
CA SER A 44 7.23 -14.72 -27.02
C SER A 44 6.58 -14.18 -25.76
N GLY A 45 6.34 -12.87 -25.69
CA GLY A 45 5.98 -12.16 -24.46
C GLY A 45 7.14 -11.99 -23.46
N ASP A 46 8.36 -12.41 -23.81
CA ASP A 46 9.57 -12.28 -22.99
C ASP A 46 10.32 -10.98 -23.31
N SER A 47 10.51 -10.12 -22.31
CA SER A 47 11.24 -8.85 -22.47
C SER A 47 12.76 -8.98 -22.28
N ALA A 48 13.28 -10.15 -21.90
CA ALA A 48 14.71 -10.35 -21.70
C ALA A 48 15.58 -10.00 -22.93
N PRO A 49 15.16 -10.26 -24.19
CA PRO A 49 15.90 -9.82 -25.37
C PRO A 49 16.05 -8.29 -25.44
N LEU A 50 14.99 -7.55 -25.11
CA LEU A 50 15.03 -6.08 -25.06
C LEU A 50 15.93 -5.59 -23.93
N GLY A 51 15.92 -6.27 -22.78
CA GLY A 51 16.87 -5.99 -21.70
C GLY A 51 18.32 -6.09 -22.16
N ARG A 52 18.67 -7.12 -22.94
CA ARG A 52 20.02 -7.27 -23.51
C ARG A 52 20.34 -6.17 -24.53
N GLU A 53 19.38 -5.79 -25.39
CA GLU A 53 19.55 -4.72 -26.37
C GLU A 53 19.80 -3.36 -25.70
N PHE A 54 19.04 -3.03 -24.66
CA PHE A 54 19.15 -1.75 -23.95
C PHE A 54 20.28 -1.71 -22.90
N GLY A 55 20.96 -2.83 -22.68
CA GLY A 55 21.99 -2.96 -21.65
C GLY A 55 21.38 -2.97 -20.25
N GLU A 56 20.65 -4.02 -19.91
CA GLU A 56 20.02 -4.22 -18.60
C GLU A 56 21.00 -4.07 -17.45
N HIS A 57 20.58 -3.35 -16.40
CA HIS A 57 21.32 -3.19 -15.15
C HIS A 57 20.50 -3.77 -14.01
N VAL A 58 21.10 -4.66 -13.21
CA VAL A 58 20.44 -5.22 -12.02
C VAL A 58 20.24 -4.12 -10.99
N MET A 59 19.00 -3.63 -10.91
CA MET A 59 18.59 -2.69 -9.87
C MET A 59 18.29 -3.47 -8.59
N HIS A 60 18.96 -3.12 -7.50
CA HIS A 60 18.65 -3.69 -6.19
C HIS A 60 17.36 -3.03 -5.68
N VAL A 61 16.47 -3.82 -5.09
CA VAL A 61 15.19 -3.32 -4.53
C VAL A 61 15.47 -2.19 -3.54
N THR A 62 14.81 -1.06 -3.74
CA THR A 62 14.79 0.03 -2.77
C THR A 62 14.13 -0.46 -1.48
N GLN A 63 14.84 -0.32 -0.36
CA GLN A 63 14.28 -0.61 0.96
C GLN A 63 13.28 0.49 1.34
N SER A 64 12.03 0.37 0.87
CA SER A 64 10.93 1.24 1.27
C SER A 64 10.16 0.60 2.42
N SER A 65 10.45 0.99 3.66
CA SER A 65 9.60 0.74 4.82
C SER A 65 8.83 2.02 5.15
N GLN A 66 7.55 2.07 4.79
CA GLN A 66 6.64 3.09 5.29
C GLN A 66 5.87 2.49 6.46
N THR A 67 6.35 2.70 7.68
CA THR A 67 5.56 2.44 8.88
C THR A 67 4.73 3.69 9.19
N TYR A 68 3.41 3.54 9.26
CA TYR A 68 2.53 4.61 9.73
C TYR A 68 2.89 4.98 11.19
N PRO A 69 2.82 6.26 11.59
CA PRO A 69 2.91 6.61 13.00
C PRO A 69 1.78 5.89 13.73
N GLN A 70 2.12 5.16 14.80
CA GLN A 70 1.17 4.49 15.66
C GLN A 70 0.16 5.54 16.14
N ARG A 71 -1.12 5.37 15.79
CA ARG A 71 -2.18 6.25 16.28
C ARG A 71 -2.22 6.08 17.80
N GLU A 72 -1.96 7.14 18.56
CA GLU A 72 -2.19 7.13 20.00
C GLU A 72 -3.70 6.92 20.20
N GLU A 73 -4.08 5.75 20.72
CA GLU A 73 -5.45 5.48 21.16
C GLU A 73 -5.79 6.51 22.25
N PRO A 74 -6.89 7.29 22.13
CA PRO A 74 -7.25 8.25 23.16
C PRO A 74 -7.48 7.52 24.48
N ILE A 75 -6.81 7.98 25.54
CA ILE A 75 -6.96 7.43 26.89
C ILE A 75 -8.44 7.56 27.29
N PRO A 76 -9.10 6.48 27.77
CA PRO A 76 -10.47 6.59 28.26
C PRO A 76 -10.52 7.59 29.42
N VAL A 77 -11.22 8.71 29.23
CA VAL A 77 -11.51 9.65 30.31
C VAL A 77 -12.47 8.99 31.30
N PRO A 78 -12.16 8.95 32.61
CA PRO A 78 -13.10 8.42 33.59
C PRO A 78 -14.37 9.25 33.59
N VAL A 79 -15.51 8.61 33.35
CA VAL A 79 -16.82 9.26 33.46
C VAL A 79 -17.11 9.44 34.95
N PRO A 80 -17.45 10.65 35.44
CA PRO A 80 -17.82 10.83 36.84
C PRO A 80 -19.09 10.02 37.12
N VAL A 81 -18.99 9.09 38.08
CA VAL A 81 -20.11 8.30 38.60
C VAL A 81 -21.06 9.28 39.32
N PRO A 82 -22.39 9.22 39.10
CA PRO A 82 -23.32 10.03 39.88
C PRO A 82 -23.21 9.62 41.36
N ASP A 83 -23.17 10.60 42.26
CA ASP A 83 -23.11 10.38 43.71
C ASP A 83 -24.31 9.54 44.17
N GLU A 84 -24.06 8.28 44.53
CA GLU A 84 -25.05 7.46 45.24
C GLU A 84 -25.08 7.90 46.72
N GLU A 85 -26.25 8.32 47.19
CA GLU A 85 -26.45 8.82 48.54
C GLU A 85 -26.17 7.76 49.63
N GLY A 86 -25.21 8.09 50.50
CA GLY A 86 -25.22 7.86 51.95
C GLY A 86 -25.50 6.46 52.53
N GLU A 87 -24.45 5.78 53.02
CA GLU A 87 -24.56 4.91 54.19
C GLU A 87 -23.79 5.51 55.39
N PRO A 88 -24.36 5.51 56.61
CA PRO A 88 -23.74 6.14 57.77
C PRO A 88 -22.56 5.32 58.30
N ASN A 89 -21.41 6.00 58.46
CA ASN A 89 -20.18 5.42 58.98
C ASN A 89 -20.37 4.93 60.43
N LYS A 90 -20.17 3.62 60.66
CA LYS A 90 -20.28 2.95 61.96
C LYS A 90 -18.98 3.10 62.77
N ASP A 91 -18.62 4.34 63.10
CA ASP A 91 -17.53 4.56 64.05
C ASP A 91 -18.00 4.28 65.48
N PRO A 92 -17.30 3.41 66.25
CA PRO A 92 -17.76 2.95 67.57
C PRO A 92 -17.75 4.06 68.65
N GLU A 93 -17.08 5.19 68.41
CA GLU A 93 -17.14 6.37 69.28
C GLU A 93 -18.47 7.13 69.15
N SER A 94 -19.08 7.12 67.96
CA SER A 94 -20.35 7.82 67.71
C SER A 94 -21.52 7.17 68.47
N VAL A 95 -21.47 5.85 68.66
CA VAL A 95 -22.50 5.08 69.40
C VAL A 95 -22.42 5.33 70.92
N ARG A 96 -21.21 5.51 71.48
CA ARG A 96 -21.04 5.80 72.92
C ARG A 96 -21.57 7.18 73.30
N ASN A 97 -21.37 8.19 72.44
CA ASN A 97 -21.89 9.53 72.67
C ASN A 97 -23.42 9.63 72.53
N LEU A 98 -24.05 8.71 71.79
CA LEU A 98 -25.50 8.64 71.66
C LEU A 98 -26.18 8.05 72.91
N LEU A 99 -25.58 7.03 73.54
CA LEU A 99 -26.11 6.38 74.75
C LEU A 99 -25.95 7.23 76.02
N ALA A 100 -24.98 8.15 76.06
CA ALA A 100 -24.79 9.07 77.18
C ALA A 100 -25.80 10.23 77.21
N GLN A 101 -26.53 10.48 76.11
CA GLN A 101 -27.54 11.55 76.02
C GLN A 101 -28.97 11.08 76.29
N ALA A 102 -29.17 9.81 76.64
CA ALA A 102 -30.50 9.21 76.86
C ALA A 102 -30.75 8.78 78.33
N ALA A 103 -30.17 9.47 79.30
CA ALA A 103 -30.48 9.32 80.73
C ALA A 103 -30.75 10.69 81.38
#